data_AF-A0A1M3KVW1-F1
#
_entry.id   AF-A0A1M3KVW1-F1
#
_cell.length_a   1.000
_cell.length_b   1.000
_cell.length_c   1.000
_cell.angle_alpha   90.00
_cell.angle_beta   90.00
_cell.angle_gamma   90.00
#
_symmetry.space_group_name_H-M   'P 1'
#
loop_
_entity.id
_entity.type
_entity.pdbx_description
1 polymer ?
#
loop_
_entity_poly.entity_id
_entity_poly.type
_entity_poly.pdbx_seq_one_letter_code
_entity_poly.pdbx_strand_id
1 'polypeptide(L)'
;MKELKEIRFNESNIQLKDNLVRSAILPEKAAELNRSITIQGNTVVEGAVYAHKLEIQNGDLEIQGAVFTQLELYVNSEAKGNITFKKSVGSAHSIVSRTPNCKITFYSDINAKSVTLYNAFVAGSIYADEIILENSIVIGGVFATQEIDLTNSIIGTFNTPSARIAQTISLLLPSAFSIEKIIATADAKLFNLSLADLGALYKGIPQSPNSGKIEMDINTDEVKTTLVNEDIQKTLHSYTVIGKVLAADLIDTDKFQNHFLLTAASLGSQLLKTYDMGVDNDGNPVALTFEKIQDFFFNILLGKIEIQSIDGKFDISEITGRL
;
A
#
# COMPACT_ATOMS: atom_id res chain seq x y z
N MET A 1 8.38 -29.27 -5.28
CA MET A 1 8.27 -28.49 -6.54
C MET A 1 9.12 -29.14 -7.62
N LYS A 2 8.62 -29.18 -8.87
CA LYS A 2 9.34 -29.62 -10.05
C LYS A 2 10.18 -28.45 -10.60
N GLU A 3 11.49 -28.63 -10.63
CA GLU A 3 12.42 -27.63 -11.16
C GLU A 3 12.34 -27.59 -12.69
N LEU A 4 12.11 -26.40 -13.24
CA LEU A 4 12.19 -26.09 -14.66
C LEU A 4 13.43 -25.23 -14.88
N LYS A 5 14.51 -25.87 -15.34
CA LYS A 5 15.79 -25.21 -15.66
C LYS A 5 15.73 -24.42 -16.97
N GLU A 6 14.90 -24.88 -17.91
CA GLU A 6 14.68 -24.28 -19.22
C GLU A 6 13.22 -24.52 -19.62
N ILE A 7 12.41 -23.47 -19.77
CA ILE A 7 11.02 -23.60 -20.24
C ILE A 7 11.05 -23.58 -21.76
N ARG A 8 10.90 -24.74 -22.41
CA ARG A 8 10.66 -24.78 -23.85
C ARG A 8 9.21 -24.42 -24.14
N PHE A 9 9.00 -23.21 -24.63
CA PHE A 9 7.68 -22.67 -24.98
C PHE A 9 7.21 -23.27 -26.31
N ASN A 10 6.27 -24.21 -26.27
CA ASN A 10 5.64 -24.72 -27.49
C ASN A 10 4.21 -24.21 -27.69
N GLU A 11 3.69 -23.35 -26.81
CA GLU A 11 2.27 -22.99 -26.80
C GLU A 11 2.03 -21.52 -26.49
N SER A 12 0.88 -21.00 -26.96
CA SER A 12 0.34 -19.67 -26.67
C SER A 12 -0.04 -19.47 -25.20
N ASN A 13 0.04 -20.53 -24.38
CA ASN A 13 -0.24 -20.50 -22.96
C ASN A 13 0.83 -21.29 -22.19
N ILE A 14 1.29 -20.76 -21.06
CA ILE A 14 2.16 -21.47 -20.11
C ILE A 14 1.32 -21.80 -18.89
N GLN A 15 1.30 -23.07 -18.48
CA GLN A 15 0.67 -23.49 -17.24
C GLN A 15 1.74 -23.90 -16.23
N LEU A 16 1.73 -23.27 -15.06
CA LEU A 16 2.63 -23.57 -13.95
C LEU A 16 1.84 -24.15 -12.78
N LYS A 17 2.25 -25.34 -12.33
CA LYS A 17 1.68 -26.05 -11.18
C LYS A 17 2.80 -26.79 -10.46
N ASP A 18 3.05 -26.39 -9.21
CA ASP A 18 4.10 -26.98 -8.36
C ASP A 18 5.51 -26.78 -8.94
N ASN A 19 5.80 -25.63 -9.56
CA ASN A 19 7.02 -25.37 -10.34
C ASN A 19 8.00 -24.41 -9.66
N LEU A 20 9.30 -24.67 -9.84
CA LEU A 20 10.39 -23.70 -9.64
C LEU A 20 10.95 -23.28 -11.00
N VAL A 21 10.81 -22.01 -11.36
CA VAL A 21 11.32 -21.45 -12.62
C VAL A 21 12.51 -20.56 -12.31
N ARG A 22 13.71 -20.98 -12.72
CA ARG A 22 14.95 -20.24 -12.44
C ARG A 22 15.23 -19.10 -13.43
N SER A 23 14.70 -19.20 -14.64
CA SER A 23 14.92 -18.24 -15.71
C SER A 23 13.85 -17.15 -15.72
N ALA A 24 14.11 -16.08 -16.47
CA ALA A 24 13.06 -15.13 -16.82
C ALA A 24 12.07 -15.77 -17.83
N ILE A 25 10.81 -15.33 -17.78
CA ILE A 25 9.78 -15.67 -18.76
C ILE A 25 9.55 -14.42 -19.61
N LEU A 26 10.39 -14.23 -20.62
CA LEU A 26 10.33 -13.08 -21.53
C LEU A 26 9.98 -13.55 -22.95
N PRO A 27 9.40 -12.69 -23.79
CA PRO A 27 9.21 -12.99 -25.20
C PRO A 27 10.54 -12.87 -25.94
N GLU A 28 10.95 -13.93 -26.65
CA GLU A 28 12.12 -13.88 -27.54
C GLU A 28 11.73 -13.57 -28.98
N LYS A 29 10.45 -13.81 -29.33
CA LYS A 29 9.87 -13.62 -30.66
C LYS A 29 8.55 -12.88 -30.55
N ALA A 30 8.18 -12.16 -31.62
CA ALA A 30 6.93 -11.42 -31.66
C ALA A 30 5.68 -12.29 -31.40
N ALA A 31 5.70 -13.56 -31.81
CA ALA A 31 4.61 -14.51 -31.56
C ALA A 31 4.35 -14.78 -30.06
N GLU A 32 5.35 -14.56 -29.21
CA GLU A 32 5.27 -14.78 -27.75
C GLU A 32 4.69 -13.58 -27.00
N LEU A 33 4.50 -12.43 -27.66
CA LEU A 33 3.90 -11.23 -27.05
C LEU A 33 2.44 -11.46 -26.61
N ASN A 34 1.75 -12.39 -27.28
CA ASN A 34 0.36 -12.76 -26.96
C ASN A 34 0.25 -13.95 -26.00
N ARG A 35 1.38 -14.39 -25.42
CA ARG A 35 1.42 -15.58 -24.56
C ARG A 35 0.80 -15.29 -23.20
N SER A 36 -0.14 -16.14 -22.79
CA SER A 36 -0.70 -16.09 -21.44
C SER A 36 0.07 -17.02 -20.49
N ILE A 37 0.05 -16.71 -19.20
CA ILE A 37 0.64 -17.53 -18.14
C ILE A 37 -0.45 -17.79 -17.11
N THR A 38 -0.68 -19.06 -16.78
CA THR A 38 -1.66 -19.49 -15.78
C THR A 38 -0.95 -20.21 -14.64
N ILE A 39 -1.13 -19.74 -13.42
CA ILE A 39 -0.62 -20.36 -12.19
C ILE A 39 -1.75 -21.16 -11.54
N GLN A 40 -1.59 -22.48 -11.44
CA GLN A 40 -2.61 -23.43 -10.96
C GLN A 40 -2.24 -24.10 -9.62
N GLY A 41 -1.06 -23.81 -9.09
CA GLY A 41 -0.55 -24.34 -7.84
C GLY A 41 0.77 -23.69 -7.46
N ASN A 42 1.44 -24.26 -6.45
CA ASN A 42 2.56 -23.61 -5.79
C ASN A 42 3.71 -23.32 -6.76
N THR A 43 4.05 -22.06 -6.97
CA THR A 43 5.01 -21.67 -8.02
C THR A 43 5.97 -20.60 -7.53
N VAL A 44 7.25 -20.77 -7.84
CA VAL A 44 8.28 -19.75 -7.64
C VAL A 44 8.92 -19.42 -8.98
N VAL A 45 9.00 -18.14 -9.31
CA VAL A 45 9.69 -17.63 -10.49
C VAL A 45 10.80 -16.67 -10.05
N GLU A 46 12.06 -17.07 -10.24
CA GLU A 46 13.23 -16.29 -9.83
C GLU A 46 13.48 -15.10 -10.79
N GLY A 47 13.13 -15.25 -12.07
CA GLY A 47 13.35 -14.25 -13.11
C GLY A 47 12.19 -13.25 -13.31
N ALA A 48 12.41 -12.30 -14.22
CA ALA A 48 11.36 -11.36 -14.65
C ALA A 48 10.28 -12.09 -15.47
N VAL A 49 9.05 -11.58 -15.43
CA VAL A 49 7.90 -12.18 -16.11
C VAL A 49 7.22 -11.16 -17.02
N TYR A 50 7.10 -11.52 -18.29
CA TYR A 50 6.23 -10.87 -19.25
C TYR A 50 5.11 -11.84 -19.64
N ALA A 51 3.87 -11.36 -19.65
CA ALA A 51 2.74 -12.09 -20.20
C ALA A 51 1.77 -11.15 -20.92
N HIS A 52 1.03 -11.67 -21.89
CA HIS A 52 -0.17 -11.00 -22.36
C HIS A 52 -1.20 -10.93 -21.22
N LYS A 53 -1.53 -12.09 -20.64
CA LYS A 53 -2.33 -12.24 -19.43
C LYS A 53 -1.57 -13.11 -18.42
N LEU A 54 -1.43 -12.64 -17.18
CA LEU A 54 -0.97 -13.45 -16.06
C LEU A 54 -2.17 -13.75 -15.16
N GLU A 55 -2.60 -15.00 -15.13
CA GLU A 55 -3.74 -15.45 -14.33
C GLU A 55 -3.27 -16.35 -13.19
N ILE A 56 -3.61 -15.99 -11.95
CA ILE A 56 -3.36 -16.80 -10.77
C ILE A 56 -4.67 -17.44 -10.34
N GLN A 57 -4.79 -18.75 -10.52
CA GLN A 57 -6.00 -19.51 -10.19
C GLN A 57 -5.97 -20.03 -8.76
N ASN A 58 -4.83 -20.56 -8.31
CA ASN A 58 -4.69 -21.09 -6.95
C ASN A 58 -3.22 -21.35 -6.56
N GLY A 59 -2.96 -21.48 -5.26
CA GLY A 59 -1.67 -21.87 -4.69
C GLY A 59 -0.78 -20.70 -4.32
N ASP A 60 0.31 -21.01 -3.61
CA ASP A 60 1.31 -20.01 -3.26
C ASP A 60 2.09 -19.58 -4.50
N LEU A 61 2.29 -18.28 -4.69
CA LEU A 61 3.09 -17.72 -5.78
C LEU A 61 4.13 -16.77 -5.23
N GLU A 62 5.38 -16.96 -5.65
CA GLU A 62 6.43 -15.96 -5.45
C GLU A 62 7.09 -15.62 -6.79
N ILE A 63 7.09 -14.35 -7.17
CA ILE A 63 7.86 -13.84 -8.30
C ILE A 63 8.92 -12.87 -7.79
N GLN A 64 10.19 -13.22 -8.01
CA GLN A 64 11.34 -12.46 -7.52
C GLN A 64 11.81 -11.38 -8.51
N GLY A 65 11.49 -11.55 -9.80
CA GLY A 65 11.72 -10.55 -10.84
C GLY A 65 10.60 -9.52 -10.95
N ALA A 66 10.81 -8.53 -11.82
CA ALA A 66 9.76 -7.58 -12.19
C ALA A 66 8.70 -8.27 -13.05
N VAL A 67 7.45 -7.84 -12.92
CA VAL A 67 6.32 -8.41 -13.68
C VAL A 67 5.72 -7.33 -14.57
N PHE A 68 5.51 -7.66 -15.84
CA PHE A 68 4.77 -6.81 -16.76
C PHE A 68 3.70 -7.62 -17.50
N THR A 69 2.48 -7.10 -17.55
CA THR A 69 1.39 -7.69 -18.34
C THR A 69 0.88 -6.74 -19.42
N GLN A 70 0.60 -7.24 -20.62
CA GLN A 70 0.07 -6.40 -21.70
C GLN A 70 -1.43 -6.15 -21.54
N LEU A 71 -2.20 -7.16 -21.16
CA LEU A 71 -3.64 -7.09 -20.99
C LEU A 71 -4.02 -7.06 -19.51
N GLU A 72 -3.62 -8.06 -18.74
CA GLU A 72 -4.12 -8.18 -17.38
C GLU A 72 -3.22 -9.04 -16.50
N LEU A 73 -3.05 -8.61 -15.24
CA LEU A 73 -2.71 -9.47 -14.12
C LEU A 73 -3.99 -9.73 -13.33
N TYR A 74 -4.45 -10.98 -13.32
CA TYR A 74 -5.70 -11.37 -12.67
C TYR A 74 -5.46 -12.42 -11.59
N VAL A 75 -5.91 -12.15 -10.37
CA VAL A 75 -6.01 -13.14 -9.31
C VAL A 75 -7.46 -13.57 -9.18
N ASN A 76 -7.71 -14.86 -9.36
CA ASN A 76 -9.04 -15.44 -9.27
C ASN A 76 -9.64 -15.23 -7.86
N SER A 77 -10.91 -14.83 -7.79
CA SER A 77 -11.64 -14.60 -6.53
C SER A 77 -11.68 -15.81 -5.59
N GLU A 78 -11.56 -17.03 -6.11
CA GLU A 78 -11.54 -18.27 -5.33
C GLU A 78 -10.12 -18.73 -4.97
N ALA A 79 -9.09 -18.04 -5.47
CA ALA A 79 -7.69 -18.37 -5.20
C ALA A 79 -7.40 -18.33 -3.69
N LYS A 80 -6.59 -19.30 -3.24
CA LYS A 80 -6.09 -19.41 -1.87
C LYS A 80 -4.57 -19.47 -1.88
N GLY A 81 -3.97 -19.09 -0.76
CA GLY A 81 -2.52 -19.08 -0.57
C GLY A 81 -1.96 -17.66 -0.44
N ASN A 82 -0.64 -17.56 -0.51
CA ASN A 82 0.08 -16.30 -0.45
C ASN A 82 0.67 -15.98 -1.83
N ILE A 83 0.32 -14.79 -2.36
CA ILE A 83 0.84 -14.31 -3.63
C ILE A 83 1.78 -13.15 -3.36
N THR A 84 3.03 -13.27 -3.78
CA THR A 84 4.09 -12.30 -3.48
C THR A 84 4.83 -11.88 -4.75
N PHE A 85 4.90 -10.57 -4.96
CA PHE A 85 5.72 -9.93 -5.99
C PHE A 85 6.84 -9.14 -5.30
N LYS A 86 8.09 -9.58 -5.47
CA LYS A 86 9.25 -8.97 -4.77
C LYS A 86 9.78 -7.70 -5.44
N LYS A 87 9.37 -7.43 -6.69
CA LYS A 87 9.75 -6.23 -7.46
C LYS A 87 8.51 -5.57 -8.07
N SER A 88 8.73 -4.46 -8.77
CA SER A 88 7.67 -3.65 -9.37
C SER A 88 6.78 -4.47 -10.32
N VAL A 89 5.49 -4.16 -10.29
CA VAL A 89 4.48 -4.84 -11.10
C VAL A 89 3.79 -3.82 -11.99
N GLY A 90 3.83 -4.07 -13.30
CA GLY A 90 3.23 -3.26 -14.34
C GLY A 90 2.13 -3.98 -15.11
N SER A 91 1.12 -3.24 -15.55
CA SER A 91 0.22 -3.68 -16.61
C SER A 91 -0.06 -2.55 -17.58
N ALA A 92 -0.13 -2.82 -18.89
CA ALA A 92 -0.59 -1.79 -19.83
C ALA A 92 -2.10 -1.51 -19.73
N HIS A 93 -2.88 -2.43 -19.14
CA HIS A 93 -4.30 -2.18 -18.86
C HIS A 93 -4.62 -2.39 -17.39
N SER A 94 -4.70 -3.64 -16.89
CA SER A 94 -5.34 -3.86 -15.59
C SER A 94 -4.59 -4.81 -14.66
N ILE A 95 -4.69 -4.52 -13.36
CA ILE A 95 -4.27 -5.42 -12.27
C ILE A 95 -5.48 -5.60 -11.36
N VAL A 96 -5.98 -6.84 -11.29
CA VAL A 96 -7.26 -7.14 -10.67
C VAL A 96 -7.12 -8.31 -9.69
N SER A 97 -7.53 -8.06 -8.45
CA SER A 97 -7.77 -9.06 -7.43
C SER A 97 -9.01 -8.68 -6.63
N ARG A 98 -9.96 -9.61 -6.57
CA ARG A 98 -11.16 -9.52 -5.72
C ARG A 98 -11.30 -10.73 -4.79
N THR A 99 -10.18 -11.36 -4.43
CA THR A 99 -10.20 -12.54 -3.57
C THR A 99 -10.18 -12.14 -2.09
N PRO A 100 -11.15 -12.60 -1.28
CA PRO A 100 -11.10 -12.43 0.17
C PRO A 100 -10.21 -13.49 0.86
N ASN A 101 -9.84 -14.56 0.13
CA ASN A 101 -9.22 -15.76 0.69
C ASN A 101 -7.73 -15.90 0.39
N CYS A 102 -7.15 -14.91 -0.28
CA CYS A 102 -5.73 -14.86 -0.59
C CYS A 102 -5.12 -13.60 0.01
N LYS A 103 -3.86 -13.72 0.42
CA LYS A 103 -3.05 -12.59 0.88
C LYS A 103 -2.11 -12.22 -0.25
N ILE A 104 -2.33 -11.05 -0.85
CA ILE A 104 -1.53 -10.57 -1.98
C ILE A 104 -0.59 -9.48 -1.50
N THR A 105 0.66 -9.60 -1.90
CA THR A 105 1.74 -8.79 -1.37
C THR A 105 2.63 -8.26 -2.48
N PHE A 106 2.71 -6.94 -2.57
CA PHE A 106 3.59 -6.23 -3.50
C PHE A 106 4.68 -5.53 -2.69
N TYR A 107 5.94 -5.88 -2.95
CA TYR A 107 7.09 -5.31 -2.23
C TYR A 107 7.54 -3.96 -2.84
N SER A 108 6.89 -3.50 -3.90
CA SER A 108 7.28 -2.32 -4.67
C SER A 108 6.06 -1.67 -5.32
N ASP A 109 6.31 -0.69 -6.18
CA ASP A 109 5.30 0.09 -6.87
C ASP A 109 4.49 -0.73 -7.87
N ILE A 110 3.24 -0.32 -8.03
CA ILE A 110 2.29 -0.85 -9.00
C ILE A 110 1.97 0.25 -10.02
N ASN A 111 2.02 -0.10 -11.31
CA ASN A 111 1.64 0.80 -12.40
C ASN A 111 0.69 0.11 -13.37
N ALA A 112 -0.51 0.63 -13.55
CA ALA A 112 -1.45 0.11 -14.55
C ALA A 112 -2.41 1.20 -15.04
N LYS A 113 -3.21 0.93 -16.06
CA LYS A 113 -4.32 1.84 -16.41
C LYS A 113 -5.43 1.77 -15.35
N SER A 114 -5.77 0.57 -14.87
CA SER A 114 -6.69 0.37 -13.75
C SER A 114 -6.16 -0.64 -12.74
N VAL A 115 -6.44 -0.40 -11.47
CA VAL A 115 -6.05 -1.27 -10.36
C VAL A 115 -7.26 -1.54 -9.48
N THR A 116 -7.58 -2.81 -9.25
CA THR A 116 -8.58 -3.22 -8.27
C THR A 116 -7.96 -4.26 -7.35
N LEU A 117 -7.82 -3.95 -6.06
CA LEU A 117 -7.19 -4.83 -5.09
C LEU A 117 -8.03 -4.96 -3.82
N TYR A 118 -8.42 -6.19 -3.53
CA TYR A 118 -9.03 -6.57 -2.25
C TYR A 118 -8.03 -7.34 -1.40
N ASN A 119 -8.00 -7.05 -0.10
CA ASN A 119 -7.15 -7.75 0.88
C ASN A 119 -5.65 -7.78 0.49
N ALA A 120 -5.15 -6.67 -0.05
CA ALA A 120 -3.79 -6.57 -0.56
C ALA A 120 -2.90 -5.70 0.34
N PHE A 121 -1.60 -6.01 0.35
CA PHE A 121 -0.57 -5.18 0.95
C PHE A 121 0.40 -4.70 -0.11
N VAL A 122 0.59 -3.39 -0.22
CA VAL A 122 1.49 -2.74 -1.16
C VAL A 122 2.50 -1.91 -0.36
N ALA A 123 3.76 -2.32 -0.40
CA ALA A 123 4.84 -1.61 0.26
C ALA A 123 5.32 -0.37 -0.49
N GLY A 124 4.99 -0.26 -1.78
CA GLY A 124 5.24 0.92 -2.61
C GLY A 124 4.00 1.79 -2.79
N SER A 125 3.99 2.51 -3.92
CA SER A 125 2.89 3.37 -4.37
C SER A 125 2.11 2.71 -5.52
N ILE A 126 0.87 3.14 -5.72
CA ILE A 126 0.03 2.73 -6.84
C ILE A 126 -0.17 3.92 -7.77
N TYR A 127 0.08 3.72 -9.05
CA TYR A 127 -0.15 4.69 -10.12
C TYR A 127 -1.13 4.11 -11.14
N ALA A 128 -2.29 4.75 -11.31
CA ALA A 128 -3.25 4.35 -12.34
C ALA A 128 -4.16 5.48 -12.81
N ASP A 129 -5.07 5.21 -13.74
CA ASP A 129 -6.17 6.12 -14.03
C ASP A 129 -7.31 5.93 -13.02
N GLU A 130 -7.66 4.67 -12.75
CA GLU A 130 -8.73 4.25 -11.85
C GLU A 130 -8.18 3.28 -10.80
N ILE A 131 -8.46 3.54 -9.52
CA ILE A 131 -7.99 2.69 -8.42
C ILE A 131 -9.15 2.33 -7.49
N ILE A 132 -9.35 1.04 -7.23
CA ILE A 132 -10.33 0.52 -6.27
C ILE A 132 -9.58 -0.30 -5.22
N LEU A 133 -9.65 0.11 -3.95
CA LEU A 133 -9.05 -0.57 -2.82
C LEU A 133 -10.10 -0.94 -1.78
N GLU A 134 -10.13 -2.21 -1.41
CA GLU A 134 -10.98 -2.71 -0.33
C GLU A 134 -10.15 -3.54 0.65
N ASN A 135 -10.27 -3.27 1.95
CA ASN A 135 -9.54 -4.01 2.98
C ASN A 135 -8.03 -4.08 2.70
N SER A 136 -7.47 -3.00 2.15
CA SER A 136 -6.11 -3.01 1.60
C SER A 136 -5.22 -2.00 2.32
N ILE A 137 -3.92 -2.28 2.30
CA ILE A 137 -2.88 -1.46 2.90
C ILE A 137 -1.90 -1.03 1.82
N VAL A 138 -1.68 0.28 1.68
CA VAL A 138 -0.68 0.86 0.79
C VAL A 138 0.22 1.77 1.61
N ILE A 139 1.47 1.36 1.81
CA ILE A 139 2.41 2.14 2.62
C ILE A 139 2.78 3.44 1.91
N GLY A 140 2.92 3.41 0.58
CA GLY A 140 3.19 4.58 -0.25
C GLY A 140 1.94 5.37 -0.62
N GLY A 141 2.03 6.14 -1.69
CA GLY A 141 0.93 6.96 -2.18
C GLY A 141 0.01 6.22 -3.16
N VAL A 142 -1.24 6.65 -3.23
CA VAL A 142 -2.23 6.20 -4.22
C VAL A 142 -2.51 7.37 -5.18
N PHE A 143 -1.99 7.26 -6.39
CA PHE A 143 -2.01 8.34 -7.39
C PHE A 143 -2.89 7.92 -8.57
N ALA A 144 -4.07 8.54 -8.70
CA ALA A 144 -4.98 8.26 -9.78
C ALA A 144 -5.18 9.48 -10.68
N THR A 145 -5.18 9.29 -12.00
CA THR A 145 -5.42 10.38 -12.95
C THR A 145 -6.90 10.69 -13.17
N GLN A 146 -7.83 9.80 -12.76
CA GLN A 146 -9.27 9.98 -12.89
C GLN A 146 -9.99 9.83 -11.54
N GLU A 147 -9.98 8.65 -10.93
CA GLU A 147 -10.72 8.42 -9.69
C GLU A 147 -10.12 7.34 -8.77
N ILE A 148 -10.44 7.45 -7.48
CA ILE A 148 -10.14 6.45 -6.45
C ILE A 148 -11.40 6.10 -5.65
N ASP A 149 -11.65 4.80 -5.50
CA ASP A 149 -12.60 4.23 -4.56
C ASP A 149 -11.88 3.53 -3.42
N LEU A 150 -12.03 4.04 -2.20
CA LEU A 150 -11.41 3.48 -1.00
C LEU A 150 -12.48 2.95 -0.05
N THR A 151 -12.37 1.68 0.33
CA THR A 151 -13.21 1.07 1.36
C THR A 151 -12.33 0.39 2.39
N ASN A 152 -12.52 0.73 3.67
CA ASN A 152 -11.79 0.16 4.80
C ASN A 152 -10.29 -0.08 4.51
N SER A 153 -9.49 0.97 4.40
CA SER A 153 -8.11 0.84 3.92
C SER A 153 -7.16 1.79 4.65
N ILE A 154 -5.88 1.38 4.77
CA ILE A 154 -4.80 2.21 5.30
C ILE A 154 -3.90 2.57 4.13
N ILE A 155 -3.72 3.86 3.85
CA ILE A 155 -2.90 4.32 2.72
C ILE A 155 -1.93 5.41 3.15
N GLY A 156 -0.79 5.56 2.47
CA GLY A 156 0.15 6.64 2.77
C GLY A 156 -0.49 8.01 2.56
N THR A 157 -0.90 8.28 1.33
CA THR A 157 -1.61 9.49 0.90
C THR A 157 -2.38 9.16 -0.38
N PHE A 158 -3.21 10.08 -0.85
CA PHE A 158 -3.73 10.01 -2.21
C PHE A 158 -3.74 11.37 -2.91
N ASN A 159 -3.69 11.31 -4.24
CA ASN A 159 -3.91 12.45 -5.12
C ASN A 159 -4.73 11.98 -6.33
N THR A 160 -5.92 12.54 -6.51
CA THR A 160 -6.83 12.16 -7.59
C THR A 160 -7.85 13.25 -7.93
N PRO A 161 -8.35 13.37 -9.15
CA PRO A 161 -9.45 14.27 -9.42
C PRO A 161 -10.71 13.98 -8.60
N SER A 162 -11.18 12.73 -8.55
CA SER A 162 -12.39 12.34 -7.83
C SER A 162 -12.12 11.21 -6.83
N ALA A 163 -12.61 11.34 -5.60
CA ALA A 163 -12.38 10.36 -4.55
C ALA A 163 -13.70 9.97 -3.88
N ARG A 164 -13.96 8.67 -3.79
CA ARG A 164 -15.07 8.11 -3.00
C ARG A 164 -14.51 7.29 -1.85
N ILE A 165 -15.05 7.49 -0.66
CA ILE A 165 -14.64 6.76 0.53
C ILE A 165 -15.83 6.10 1.21
N ALA A 166 -15.61 4.91 1.73
CA ALA A 166 -16.56 4.17 2.54
C ALA A 166 -15.86 3.53 3.76
N GLN A 167 -16.60 3.42 4.86
CA GLN A 167 -16.10 2.88 6.12
C GLN A 167 -14.85 3.66 6.62
N THR A 168 -13.87 2.98 7.22
CA THR A 168 -12.72 3.65 7.83
C THR A 168 -11.54 3.75 6.86
N ILE A 169 -11.13 4.96 6.51
CA ILE A 169 -9.89 5.22 5.78
C ILE A 169 -8.88 5.84 6.73
N SER A 170 -7.65 5.33 6.74
CA SER A 170 -6.56 5.88 7.54
C SER A 170 -5.39 6.32 6.67
N LEU A 171 -4.96 7.56 6.81
CA LEU A 171 -3.80 8.12 6.13
C LEU A 171 -2.55 8.01 7.00
N LEU A 172 -1.45 7.56 6.43
CA LEU A 172 -0.16 7.49 7.15
C LEU A 172 0.61 8.82 7.04
N LEU A 173 0.39 9.57 5.97
CA LEU A 173 0.94 10.91 5.75
C LEU A 173 -0.11 11.99 6.09
N PRO A 174 0.32 13.22 6.44
CA PRO A 174 -0.58 14.24 7.01
C PRO A 174 -1.65 14.80 6.08
N SER A 175 -1.56 14.53 4.78
CA SER A 175 -2.35 15.22 3.75
C SER A 175 -2.82 14.25 2.66
N ALA A 176 -3.97 14.57 2.07
CA ALA A 176 -4.46 14.00 0.82
C ALA A 176 -5.10 15.07 -0.06
N PHE A 177 -5.19 14.80 -1.36
CA PHE A 177 -5.51 15.80 -2.38
C PHE A 177 -6.58 15.33 -3.35
N SER A 178 -7.53 16.22 -3.65
CA SER A 178 -8.47 16.01 -4.75
C SER A 178 -8.89 17.28 -5.50
N ILE A 179 -9.43 17.13 -6.71
CA ILE A 179 -9.97 18.27 -7.49
C ILE A 179 -11.45 18.46 -7.21
N GLU A 180 -12.21 17.37 -7.08
CA GLU A 180 -13.59 17.37 -6.61
C GLU A 180 -13.62 17.13 -5.11
N LYS A 181 -14.72 17.48 -4.45
CA LYS A 181 -14.92 17.14 -3.04
C LYS A 181 -14.98 15.62 -2.87
N ILE A 182 -14.40 15.10 -1.79
CA ILE A 182 -14.51 13.68 -1.45
C ILE A 182 -16.00 13.33 -1.25
N ILE A 183 -16.44 12.26 -1.90
CA ILE A 183 -17.77 11.70 -1.71
C ILE A 183 -17.66 10.62 -0.64
N ALA A 184 -18.30 10.83 0.50
CA ALA A 184 -18.22 9.93 1.65
C ALA A 184 -19.59 9.27 1.92
N THR A 185 -19.59 7.98 2.27
CA THR A 185 -20.79 7.32 2.82
C THR A 185 -21.10 7.86 4.22
N ALA A 186 -22.34 7.67 4.70
CA ALA A 186 -22.77 8.23 5.99
C ALA A 186 -21.99 7.69 7.20
N ASP A 187 -21.43 6.49 7.08
CA ASP A 187 -20.61 5.80 8.08
C ASP A 187 -19.10 5.96 7.84
N ALA A 188 -18.70 6.70 6.80
CA ALA A 188 -17.30 6.87 6.47
C ALA A 188 -16.56 7.73 7.50
N LYS A 189 -15.35 7.30 7.86
CA LYS A 189 -14.44 8.02 8.74
C LYS A 189 -13.08 8.13 8.10
N LEU A 190 -12.48 9.31 8.17
CA LEU A 190 -11.12 9.55 7.72
C LEU A 190 -10.25 9.83 8.96
N PHE A 191 -9.22 9.03 9.16
CA PHE A 191 -8.25 9.22 10.24
C PHE A 191 -6.86 9.51 9.67
N ASN A 192 -6.06 10.23 10.44
CA ASN A 192 -4.64 10.40 10.21
C ASN A 192 -3.84 9.70 11.30
N LEU A 193 -2.84 8.92 10.90
CA LEU A 193 -1.98 8.13 11.78
C LEU A 193 -0.58 8.73 11.94
N SER A 194 -0.29 9.92 11.39
CA SER A 194 1.05 10.51 11.45
C SER A 194 1.53 10.79 12.88
N LEU A 195 0.61 10.95 13.85
CA LEU A 195 0.93 11.13 15.27
C LEU A 195 0.69 9.87 16.12
N ALA A 196 0.27 8.75 15.53
CA ALA A 196 0.05 7.50 16.27
C ALA A 196 1.38 6.86 16.66
N ASP A 197 1.55 6.31 17.85
CA ASP A 197 2.84 5.68 18.23
C ASP A 197 2.95 4.26 17.65
N LEU A 198 3.12 4.19 16.32
CA LEU A 198 3.18 2.92 15.59
C LEU A 198 4.41 2.10 16.01
N GLY A 199 5.49 2.77 16.41
CA GLY A 199 6.69 2.12 16.95
C GLY A 199 6.41 1.41 18.27
N ALA A 200 5.75 2.07 19.23
CA ALA A 200 5.34 1.43 20.47
C ALA A 200 4.40 0.25 20.23
N LEU A 201 3.37 0.46 19.40
CA LEU A 201 2.40 -0.57 19.06
C LEU A 201 3.04 -1.80 18.40
N TYR A 202 4.01 -1.59 17.51
CA TYR A 202 4.74 -2.68 16.86
C TYR A 202 5.57 -3.50 17.85
N LYS A 203 6.14 -2.84 18.87
CA LYS A 203 6.87 -3.50 19.97
C LYS A 203 5.95 -4.11 21.05
N GLY A 204 4.64 -3.89 20.93
CA GLY A 204 3.65 -4.31 21.93
C GLY A 204 3.65 -3.47 23.21
N ILE A 205 4.38 -2.36 23.25
CA ILE A 205 4.51 -1.52 24.45
C ILE A 205 3.41 -0.45 24.48
N PRO A 206 3.09 0.13 25.66
CA PRO A 206 2.05 1.17 25.77
C PRO A 206 2.35 2.39 24.88
N GLN A 207 1.29 2.93 24.26
CA GLN A 207 1.37 4.17 23.48
C GLN A 207 1.70 5.35 24.40
N SER A 208 2.50 6.28 23.89
CA SER A 208 2.76 7.55 24.58
C SER A 208 1.45 8.35 24.82
N PRO A 209 1.26 9.03 25.96
CA PRO A 209 -0.02 9.71 26.27
C PRO A 209 -0.46 10.76 25.23
N ASN A 210 0.49 11.40 24.54
CA ASN A 210 0.24 12.48 23.58
C ASN A 210 0.42 12.04 22.12
N SER A 211 0.32 10.74 21.85
CA SER A 211 0.32 10.16 20.50
C SER A 211 -1.06 9.56 20.20
N GLY A 212 -1.42 9.41 18.93
CA GLY A 212 -2.68 8.78 18.57
C GLY A 212 -3.13 9.11 17.16
N LYS A 213 -4.25 8.50 16.77
CA LYS A 213 -4.94 8.85 15.53
C LYS A 213 -5.76 10.12 15.71
N ILE A 214 -5.79 10.94 14.66
CA ILE A 214 -6.59 12.16 14.60
C ILE A 214 -7.71 11.95 13.59
N GLU A 215 -8.95 12.26 13.96
CA GLU A 215 -10.05 12.30 13.00
C GLU A 215 -9.90 13.52 12.08
N MET A 216 -9.98 13.29 10.77
CA MET A 216 -9.97 14.32 9.74
C MET A 216 -11.41 14.57 9.29
N ASP A 217 -11.93 15.76 9.60
CA ASP A 217 -13.26 16.13 9.14
C ASP A 217 -13.16 16.69 7.71
N ILE A 218 -13.79 15.99 6.77
CA ILE A 218 -13.79 16.31 5.33
C ILE A 218 -14.41 17.68 5.06
N ASN A 219 -15.24 18.21 5.96
CA ASN A 219 -15.88 19.51 5.82
C ASN A 219 -15.08 20.65 6.45
N THR A 220 -14.35 20.41 7.54
CA THR A 220 -13.66 21.48 8.29
C THR A 220 -12.15 21.48 8.11
N ASP A 221 -11.52 20.34 7.89
CA ASP A 221 -10.07 20.23 7.62
C ASP A 221 -9.73 20.37 6.11
N GLU A 222 -10.69 20.88 5.32
CA GLU A 222 -10.55 21.18 3.88
C GLU A 222 -9.88 22.55 3.67
N VAL A 223 -8.70 22.55 3.05
CA VAL A 223 -8.01 23.74 2.55
C VAL A 223 -8.19 23.84 1.04
N LYS A 224 -8.80 24.94 0.58
CA LYS A 224 -9.01 25.20 -0.84
C LYS A 224 -7.91 26.08 -1.40
N THR A 225 -7.21 25.59 -2.40
CA THR A 225 -6.19 26.34 -3.13
C THR A 225 -6.64 26.52 -4.58
N THR A 226 -6.61 27.76 -5.07
CA THR A 226 -6.90 28.04 -6.47
C THR A 226 -5.58 28.12 -7.25
N LEU A 227 -5.40 27.21 -8.20
CA LEU A 227 -4.29 27.21 -9.14
C LEU A 227 -4.72 28.00 -10.38
N VAL A 228 -3.97 29.05 -10.73
CA VAL A 228 -4.26 29.93 -11.86
C VAL A 228 -3.09 29.93 -12.84
N ASN A 229 -3.40 29.74 -14.11
CA ASN A 229 -2.55 30.08 -15.25
C ASN A 229 -3.37 30.97 -16.21
N GLU A 230 -2.73 31.61 -17.20
CA GLU A 230 -3.33 32.58 -18.13
C GLU A 230 -4.67 32.11 -18.73
N ASP A 231 -4.82 30.80 -19.00
CA ASP A 231 -6.01 30.21 -19.62
C ASP A 231 -6.84 29.30 -18.70
N ILE A 232 -6.32 28.92 -17.52
CA ILE A 232 -6.92 27.84 -16.70
C ILE A 232 -6.93 28.22 -15.22
N GLN A 233 -8.12 28.14 -14.62
CA GLN A 233 -8.32 28.16 -13.18
C GLN A 233 -8.78 26.77 -12.71
N LYS A 234 -8.04 26.15 -11.79
CA LYS A 234 -8.43 24.89 -11.14
C LYS A 234 -8.45 25.05 -9.63
N THR A 235 -9.45 24.47 -8.98
CA THR A 235 -9.51 24.38 -7.53
C THR A 235 -8.90 23.06 -7.09
N LEU A 236 -8.00 23.10 -6.11
CA LEU A 236 -7.41 21.95 -5.44
C LEU A 236 -7.95 21.92 -4.01
N HIS A 237 -8.52 20.79 -3.63
CA HIS A 237 -8.99 20.49 -2.29
C HIS A 237 -7.90 19.69 -1.57
N SER A 238 -7.32 20.28 -0.51
CA SER A 238 -6.31 19.63 0.32
C SER A 238 -6.94 19.30 1.67
N TYR A 239 -6.99 18.02 2.04
CA TYR A 239 -7.44 17.57 3.35
C TYR A 239 -6.20 17.31 4.18
N THR A 240 -5.98 18.11 5.23
CA THR A 240 -4.70 18.06 5.92
C THR A 240 -4.81 18.35 7.40
N VAL A 241 -4.06 17.57 8.17
CA VAL A 241 -3.79 17.83 9.59
C VAL A 241 -2.36 18.32 9.80
N ILE A 242 -1.66 18.74 8.74
CA ILE A 242 -0.25 19.11 8.80
C ILE A 242 0.04 20.18 9.85
N GLY A 243 -0.88 21.14 10.07
CA GLY A 243 -0.72 22.13 11.14
C GLY A 243 -0.69 21.49 12.53
N LYS A 244 -1.53 20.49 12.78
CA LYS A 244 -1.57 19.72 14.04
C LYS A 244 -0.31 18.86 14.18
N VAL A 245 0.14 18.23 13.09
CA VAL A 245 1.37 17.42 13.08
C VAL A 245 2.60 18.28 13.35
N LEU A 246 2.77 19.39 12.62
CA LEU A 246 3.89 20.32 12.81
C LEU A 246 3.90 20.94 14.21
N ALA A 247 2.73 21.27 14.78
CA ALA A 247 2.65 21.74 16.16
C ALA A 247 3.17 20.69 17.14
N ALA A 248 2.84 19.41 16.94
CA ALA A 248 3.36 18.32 17.76
C ALA A 248 4.88 18.13 17.60
N ASP A 249 5.40 18.26 16.37
CA ASP A 249 6.83 18.12 16.07
C ASP A 249 7.67 19.26 16.68
N LEU A 250 7.11 20.47 16.77
CA LEU A 250 7.74 21.59 17.48
C LEU A 250 7.85 21.34 19.00
N ILE A 251 6.94 20.53 19.55
CA ILE A 251 6.89 20.18 20.98
C ILE A 251 7.81 18.99 21.29
N ASP A 252 7.98 18.04 20.37
CA ASP A 252 8.78 16.84 20.61
C ASP A 252 9.40 16.29 19.31
N THR A 253 10.71 16.52 19.15
CA THR A 253 11.48 16.08 17.98
C THR A 253 11.75 14.57 17.96
N ASP A 254 11.47 13.81 19.03
CA ASP A 254 11.65 12.35 19.02
C ASP A 254 10.49 11.61 18.32
N LYS A 255 9.43 12.32 17.92
CA LYS A 255 8.26 11.79 17.18
C LYS A 255 8.54 11.37 15.72
N PHE A 256 9.80 11.43 15.26
CA PHE A 256 10.25 10.98 13.94
C PHE A 256 10.09 9.46 13.66
N GLN A 257 9.72 8.64 14.65
CA GLN A 257 9.62 7.18 14.50
C GLN A 257 8.51 6.72 13.53
N ASN A 258 7.46 7.51 13.30
CA ASN A 258 6.41 7.16 12.34
C ASN A 258 6.84 7.28 10.89
N HIS A 259 7.55 8.37 10.56
CA HIS A 259 8.16 8.52 9.24
C HIS A 259 9.18 7.42 8.98
N PHE A 260 9.83 6.91 10.03
CA PHE A 260 10.76 5.78 9.93
C PHE A 260 10.07 4.46 9.54
N LEU A 261 8.94 4.08 10.14
CA LEU A 261 8.23 2.85 9.77
C LEU A 261 7.73 2.87 8.32
N LEU A 262 7.25 4.03 7.86
CA LEU A 262 6.84 4.24 6.46
C LEU A 262 8.02 4.17 5.51
N THR A 263 9.16 4.73 5.91
CA THR A 263 10.42 4.68 5.16
C THR A 263 11.01 3.26 5.13
N ALA A 264 10.95 2.51 6.23
CA ALA A 264 11.45 1.13 6.30
C ALA A 264 10.60 0.17 5.47
N ALA A 265 9.28 0.36 5.46
CA ALA A 265 8.38 -0.44 4.64
C ALA A 265 8.51 -0.10 3.13
N SER A 266 8.80 1.15 2.77
CA SER A 266 8.98 1.57 1.36
C SER A 266 10.38 1.30 0.77
N LEU A 267 11.45 1.27 1.58
CA LEU A 267 12.83 1.16 1.10
C LEU A 267 13.40 -0.28 1.05
N GLY A 268 12.62 -1.28 1.45
CA GLY A 268 12.98 -2.70 1.33
C GLY A 268 14.24 -3.14 2.10
N SER A 269 14.78 -4.31 1.75
CA SER A 269 15.81 -5.03 2.53
C SER A 269 17.21 -4.40 2.58
N GLN A 270 17.47 -3.33 1.84
CA GLN A 270 18.80 -2.70 1.78
C GLN A 270 19.09 -1.78 2.97
N LEU A 271 18.07 -1.21 3.65
CA LEU A 271 18.22 -0.40 4.86
C LEU A 271 17.85 -1.14 6.16
N LEU A 272 17.11 -2.26 6.07
CA LEU A 272 16.76 -3.11 7.22
C LEU A 272 17.97 -3.75 7.92
N LYS A 273 19.17 -3.72 7.31
CA LYS A 273 20.42 -4.18 7.95
C LYS A 273 21.04 -3.17 8.92
N THR A 274 20.62 -1.91 8.88
CA THR A 274 21.29 -0.82 9.60
C THR A 274 20.47 -0.27 10.78
N TYR A 275 19.23 -0.73 10.96
CA TYR A 275 18.35 -0.20 11.99
C TYR A 275 17.74 -1.30 12.87
N ASP A 276 17.96 -1.16 14.17
CA ASP A 276 17.40 -1.99 15.23
C ASP A 276 16.25 -1.22 15.90
N MET A 277 15.07 -1.83 16.02
CA MET A 277 13.92 -1.24 16.74
C MET A 277 14.05 -1.40 18.26
N GLY A 278 15.11 -2.05 18.73
CA GLY A 278 15.32 -2.38 20.13
C GLY A 278 14.51 -3.61 20.53
N VAL A 279 14.09 -3.64 21.79
CA VAL A 279 13.43 -4.80 22.40
C VAL A 279 11.92 -4.60 22.53
N ASP A 280 11.18 -5.71 22.54
CA ASP A 280 9.76 -5.75 22.89
C ASP A 280 9.56 -5.68 24.40
N ASN A 281 8.30 -5.74 24.83
CA ASN A 281 7.92 -5.81 26.26
C ASN A 281 8.60 -6.98 27.01
N ASP A 282 8.95 -8.05 26.31
CA ASP A 282 9.55 -9.25 26.89
C ASP A 282 11.08 -9.21 26.86
N GLY A 283 11.67 -8.10 26.41
CA GLY A 283 13.11 -7.89 26.32
C GLY A 283 13.77 -8.57 25.12
N ASN A 284 12.98 -9.08 24.16
CA ASN A 284 13.50 -9.74 22.97
C ASN A 284 13.70 -8.75 21.81
N PRO A 285 14.74 -8.90 20.97
CA PRO A 285 14.93 -8.05 19.80
C PRO A 285 13.74 -8.11 18.83
N VAL A 286 13.24 -6.94 18.46
CA VAL A 286 12.08 -6.83 17.57
C VAL A 286 12.54 -6.90 16.12
N ALA A 287 12.38 -8.08 15.52
CA ALA A 287 12.72 -8.28 14.12
C ALA A 287 11.81 -7.44 13.20
N LEU A 288 12.44 -6.61 12.36
CA LEU A 288 11.79 -5.91 11.25
C LEU A 288 11.83 -6.80 10.00
N THR A 289 10.82 -7.65 9.83
CA THR A 289 10.61 -8.39 8.59
C THR A 289 9.38 -7.86 7.88
N PHE A 290 9.33 -8.03 6.56
CA PHE A 290 8.21 -7.58 5.75
C PHE A 290 6.89 -8.22 6.21
N GLU A 291 6.93 -9.51 6.52
CA GLU A 291 5.78 -10.30 6.93
C GLU A 291 5.22 -9.77 8.26
N LYS A 292 6.08 -9.40 9.21
CA LYS A 292 5.66 -8.81 10.50
C LYS A 292 5.07 -7.42 10.33
N ILE A 293 5.65 -6.57 9.48
CA ILE A 293 5.12 -5.23 9.16
C ILE A 293 3.73 -5.35 8.53
N GLN A 294 3.59 -6.26 7.56
CA GLN A 294 2.34 -6.53 6.91
C GLN A 294 1.27 -7.01 7.90
N ASP A 295 1.59 -7.99 8.74
CA ASP A 295 0.66 -8.51 9.75
C ASP A 295 0.29 -7.42 10.77
N PHE A 296 1.23 -6.56 11.16
CA PHE A 296 0.98 -5.42 12.03
C PHE A 296 -0.07 -4.47 11.44
N PHE A 297 0.09 -4.03 10.19
CA PHE A 297 -0.89 -3.14 9.57
C PHE A 297 -2.25 -3.80 9.33
N PHE A 298 -2.29 -5.09 8.97
CA PHE A 298 -3.56 -5.83 8.90
C PHE A 298 -4.21 -5.96 10.27
N ASN A 299 -3.44 -6.16 11.35
CA ASN A 299 -3.99 -6.19 12.69
C ASN A 299 -4.56 -4.83 13.12
N ILE A 300 -3.97 -3.71 12.67
CA ILE A 300 -4.57 -2.37 12.84
C ILE A 300 -5.86 -2.26 12.02
N LEU A 301 -5.82 -2.60 10.72
CA LEU A 301 -6.96 -2.50 9.81
C LEU A 301 -8.18 -3.31 10.30
N LEU A 302 -7.92 -4.50 10.83
CA LEU A 302 -8.94 -5.41 11.36
C LEU A 302 -9.36 -5.08 12.81
N GLY A 303 -8.81 -4.02 13.41
CA GLY A 303 -9.15 -3.60 14.77
C GLY A 303 -8.62 -4.50 15.89
N LYS A 304 -7.66 -5.37 15.60
CA LYS A 304 -6.97 -6.19 16.62
C LYS A 304 -5.94 -5.37 17.41
N ILE A 305 -5.33 -4.38 16.77
CA ILE A 305 -4.47 -3.37 17.41
C ILE A 305 -5.23 -2.05 17.39
N GLU A 306 -5.54 -1.53 18.58
CA GLU A 306 -6.26 -0.28 18.72
C GLU A 306 -5.30 0.90 18.89
N ILE A 307 -5.39 1.86 17.98
CA ILE A 307 -4.68 3.14 18.08
C ILE A 307 -5.54 4.09 18.89
N GLN A 308 -4.96 4.66 19.94
CA GLN A 308 -5.67 5.62 20.80
C GLN A 308 -6.02 6.89 20.01
N SER A 309 -7.12 7.54 20.38
CA SER A 309 -7.57 8.76 19.69
C SER A 309 -7.10 9.99 20.43
N ILE A 310 -6.66 11.01 19.69
CA ILE A 310 -6.32 12.33 20.23
C ILE A 310 -7.13 13.40 19.49
N ASP A 311 -7.47 14.49 20.17
CA ASP A 311 -8.25 15.58 19.59
C ASP A 311 -7.41 16.54 18.71
N GLY A 312 -6.08 16.36 18.73
CA GLY A 312 -5.13 17.16 17.96
C GLY A 312 -5.05 18.61 18.40
N LYS A 313 -5.52 18.95 19.61
CA LYS A 313 -5.34 20.27 20.23
C LYS A 313 -4.06 20.25 21.06
N PHE A 314 -3.25 21.29 20.90
CA PHE A 314 -2.01 21.48 21.64
C PHE A 314 -2.11 22.77 22.44
N ASP A 315 -1.71 22.72 23.71
CA ASP A 315 -1.66 23.92 24.54
C ASP A 315 -0.45 24.76 24.12
N ILE A 316 -0.67 26.03 23.79
CA ILE A 316 0.39 26.94 23.37
C ILE A 316 1.43 27.16 24.47
N SER A 317 1.05 26.97 25.74
CA SER A 317 1.98 27.04 26.87
C SER A 317 3.06 25.97 26.81
N GLU A 318 2.77 24.80 26.22
CA GLU A 318 3.75 23.73 25.99
C GLU A 318 4.82 24.11 24.96
N ILE A 319 4.49 24.98 24.01
CA ILE A 319 5.41 25.50 22.98
C ILE A 319 6.23 26.68 23.54
N THR A 320 5.57 27.62 24.24
CA THR A 320 6.21 28.84 24.74
C THR A 320 7.10 28.65 25.97
N GLY A 321 6.93 27.58 26.74
CA GLY A 321 7.74 27.29 27.94
C GLY A 321 9.15 26.75 27.68
N ARG A 322 9.55 26.57 26.42
CA ARG A 322 10.88 26.06 26.01
C ARG A 322 11.78 27.11 25.34
N LEU A 323 11.38 28.38 25.31
CA LEU A 323 12.23 29.51 24.86
C LEU A 323 13.14 30.02 25.98
#